data_AF-A0A968WCI0-F1
#
_entry.id   AF-A0A968WCI0-F1
#
_cell.length_a   1.000
_cell.length_b   1.000
_cell.length_c   1.000
_cell.angle_alpha   90.00
_cell.angle_beta   90.00
_cell.angle_gamma   90.00
#
_symmetry.space_group_name_H-M   'P 1'
#
loop_
_entity.id
_entity.type
_entity.pdbx_description
1 polymer ?
#
loop_
_entity_poly.entity_id
_entity_poly.type
_entity_poly.pdbx_seq_one_letter_code
_entity_poly.pdbx_strand_id
1 'polypeptide(L)'
;MSPYEENILTFVYILQNQPELLTAEDRADLRKLLATLPDDVEEISNAIALWYETHPKILDAILNVPIEDLDSLRAADGRSTPITGAESKEMIENSVTESSKSSQPDSSSETKKRMKFN
;
A
#
# COMPACT_ATOMS: atom_id res chain seq x y z
N MET A 1 14.05 -1.15 -11.17
CA MET A 1 13.28 -1.88 -10.14
C MET A 1 13.23 -3.35 -10.55
N SER A 2 13.28 -4.30 -9.61
CA SER A 2 13.06 -5.72 -9.94
C SER A 2 11.55 -6.03 -10.08
N PRO A 3 11.14 -7.12 -10.75
CA PRO A 3 9.71 -7.48 -10.84
C PRO A 3 9.06 -7.73 -9.46
N TYR A 4 9.83 -8.27 -8.51
CA TYR A 4 9.35 -8.49 -7.14
C TYR A 4 9.10 -7.18 -6.39
N GLU A 5 10.04 -6.24 -6.52
CA GLU A 5 9.91 -4.90 -5.96
C GLU A 5 8.75 -4.13 -6.62
N GLU A 6 8.58 -4.28 -7.93
CA GLU A 6 7.45 -3.69 -8.68
C GLU A 6 6.11 -4.19 -8.17
N ASN A 7 5.96 -5.50 -8.04
CA ASN A 7 4.72 -6.10 -7.52
C ASN A 7 4.38 -5.58 -6.12
N ILE A 8 5.37 -5.50 -5.23
CA ILE A 8 5.19 -4.98 -3.86
C ILE A 8 4.79 -3.51 -3.87
N LEU A 9 5.48 -2.67 -4.65
CA LEU A 9 5.16 -1.23 -4.70
C LEU A 9 3.80 -0.97 -5.33
N THR A 10 3.43 -1.70 -6.39
CA THR A 10 2.09 -1.63 -6.97
C THR A 10 1.02 -2.02 -5.97
N PHE A 11 1.28 -3.05 -5.16
CA PHE A 11 0.37 -3.43 -4.09
C PHE A 11 0.21 -2.33 -3.04
N VAL A 12 1.33 -1.77 -2.57
CA VAL A 12 1.35 -0.65 -1.62
C VAL A 12 0.58 0.55 -2.18
N TYR A 13 0.74 0.86 -3.47
CA TYR A 13 0.00 1.91 -4.14
C TYR A 13 -1.52 1.70 -4.06
N ILE A 14 -1.99 0.49 -4.35
CA ILE A 14 -3.43 0.15 -4.27
C ILE A 14 -3.95 0.29 -2.84
N LEU A 15 -3.19 -0.18 -1.85
CA LEU A 15 -3.56 -0.04 -0.45
C LEU A 15 -3.74 1.43 -0.05
N GLN A 16 -2.90 2.32 -0.57
CA GLN A 16 -2.93 3.74 -0.23
C GLN A 16 -3.98 4.54 -1.00
N ASN A 17 -4.20 4.23 -2.28
CA ASN A 17 -5.01 5.06 -3.18
C ASN A 17 -6.40 4.51 -3.45
N GLN A 18 -6.61 3.20 -3.26
CA GLN A 18 -7.91 2.53 -3.46
C GLN A 18 -8.27 1.68 -2.23
N PRO A 19 -8.25 2.24 -1.00
CA PRO A 19 -8.50 1.50 0.23
C PRO A 19 -9.90 0.87 0.30
N GLU A 20 -10.86 1.39 -0.46
CA GLU A 20 -12.22 0.88 -0.59
C GLU A 20 -12.30 -0.50 -1.27
N LEU A 21 -11.26 -0.91 -1.99
CA LEU A 21 -11.18 -2.25 -2.56
C LEU A 21 -10.93 -3.33 -1.49
N LEU A 22 -10.46 -2.94 -0.30
CA LEU A 22 -10.15 -3.85 0.79
C LEU A 22 -11.24 -3.90 1.85
N THR A 23 -11.79 -5.08 2.04
CA THR A 23 -12.66 -5.40 3.18
C THR A 23 -11.88 -5.53 4.48
N ALA A 24 -12.58 -5.57 5.61
CA ALA A 24 -11.97 -5.84 6.91
C ALA A 24 -11.31 -7.23 6.97
N GLU A 25 -11.88 -8.21 6.25
CA GLU A 25 -11.35 -9.58 6.17
C GLU A 25 -10.04 -9.59 5.38
N ASP A 26 -10.00 -8.95 4.20
CA ASP A 26 -8.79 -8.82 3.37
C ASP A 26 -7.63 -8.24 4.19
N ARG A 27 -7.91 -7.20 5.00
CA ARG A 27 -6.93 -6.54 5.86
C ARG A 27 -6.45 -7.42 7.00
N ALA A 28 -7.30 -8.29 7.53
CA ALA A 28 -6.92 -9.23 8.57
C ALA A 28 -6.08 -10.37 7.99
N ASP A 29 -6.46 -10.85 6.82
CA ASP A 29 -5.78 -11.94 6.13
C ASP A 29 -4.40 -11.52 5.61
N LEU A 30 -4.26 -10.29 5.10
CA LEU A 30 -2.95 -9.73 4.76
C LEU A 30 -2.02 -9.65 5.98
N ARG A 31 -2.51 -9.22 7.15
CA ARG A 31 -1.69 -9.19 8.37
C ARG A 31 -1.23 -10.57 8.79
N LYS A 32 -2.11 -11.58 8.71
CA LYS A 32 -1.74 -12.98 9.00
C LYS A 32 -0.70 -13.49 8.01
N LEU A 33 -0.90 -13.22 6.71
CA LEU A 33 0.02 -13.61 5.65
C LEU A 33 1.43 -13.04 5.92
N LEU A 34 1.54 -11.73 6.13
CA LEU A 34 2.84 -11.05 6.39
C LEU A 34 3.55 -11.58 7.62
N ALA A 35 2.82 -11.91 8.69
CA ALA A 35 3.38 -12.47 9.91
C ALA A 35 4.04 -13.85 9.73
N THR A 36 3.66 -14.60 8.68
CA THR A 36 4.21 -15.94 8.40
C THR A 36 5.40 -15.94 7.44
N LEU A 37 5.59 -14.86 6.68
CA LEU A 37 6.60 -14.81 5.63
C LEU A 37 8.00 -14.52 6.19
N PRO A 38 9.08 -14.89 5.50
CA PRO A 38 10.42 -14.40 5.81
C PRO A 38 10.58 -12.93 5.39
N ASP A 39 11.64 -12.27 5.86
CA ASP A 39 12.03 -10.92 5.42
C ASP A 39 12.78 -10.99 4.09
N ASP A 40 12.13 -11.58 3.07
CA ASP A 40 12.68 -11.77 1.73
C ASP A 40 11.72 -11.20 0.67
N VAL A 41 12.24 -10.35 -0.22
CA VAL A 41 11.45 -9.58 -1.20
C VAL A 41 10.76 -10.51 -2.21
N GLU A 42 11.44 -11.56 -2.65
CA GLU A 42 10.91 -12.50 -3.63
C GLU A 42 9.80 -13.35 -3.01
N GLU A 43 10.02 -13.89 -1.81
CA GLU A 43 9.00 -14.66 -1.08
C GLU A 43 7.76 -13.81 -0.76
N ILE A 44 7.95 -12.55 -0.34
CA ILE A 44 6.85 -11.62 -0.08
C ILE A 44 6.08 -11.33 -1.37
N SER A 45 6.77 -11.02 -2.46
CA SER A 45 6.14 -10.76 -3.75
C SER A 45 5.35 -11.98 -4.25
N ASN A 46 5.92 -13.18 -4.15
CA ASN A 46 5.27 -14.41 -4.59
C ASN A 46 4.01 -14.70 -3.77
N ALA A 47 4.08 -14.52 -2.45
CA ALA A 47 2.92 -14.70 -1.57
C ALA A 47 1.79 -13.71 -1.88
N ILE A 48 2.13 -12.47 -2.18
CA ILE A 48 1.17 -11.44 -2.61
C ILE A 48 0.55 -11.80 -3.96
N ALA A 49 1.35 -12.26 -4.92
CA ALA A 49 0.86 -12.69 -6.23
C ALA A 49 -0.15 -13.84 -6.11
N LEU A 50 0.12 -14.81 -5.23
CA LEU A 50 -0.81 -15.91 -4.92
C LEU A 50 -2.08 -15.40 -4.24
N TRP A 51 -1.97 -14.41 -3.36
CA TRP A 51 -3.13 -13.81 -2.69
C TRP A 51 -4.10 -13.15 -3.68
N TYR A 52 -3.60 -12.61 -4.80
CA TYR A 52 -4.45 -12.02 -5.85
C TYR A 52 -5.39 -13.01 -6.53
N GLU A 53 -5.03 -14.30 -6.58
CA GLU A 53 -5.87 -15.33 -7.21
C GLU A 53 -7.26 -15.41 -6.58
N THR A 54 -7.37 -15.06 -5.30
CA THR A 54 -8.64 -15.03 -4.57
C THR A 54 -9.27 -13.63 -4.46
N HIS A 55 -8.60 -12.59 -4.97
CA HIS A 55 -9.01 -11.18 -4.88
C HIS A 55 -9.07 -10.50 -6.27
N PRO A 56 -9.98 -10.95 -7.17
CA PRO A 56 -9.97 -10.53 -8.57
C PRO A 56 -10.17 -9.03 -8.80
N LYS A 57 -10.87 -8.33 -7.90
CA LYS A 57 -11.03 -6.87 -7.99
C LYS A 57 -9.73 -6.11 -7.73
N ILE A 58 -8.91 -6.62 -6.82
CA ILE A 58 -7.61 -6.04 -6.51
C ILE A 58 -6.63 -6.36 -7.63
N LEU A 59 -6.67 -7.59 -8.15
CA LEU A 59 -5.89 -7.97 -9.33
C LEU A 59 -6.17 -7.05 -10.52
N ASP A 60 -7.44 -6.78 -10.83
CA ASP A 60 -7.82 -5.86 -11.90
C ASP A 60 -7.27 -4.45 -11.66
N ALA A 61 -7.36 -3.94 -10.43
CA ALA A 61 -6.84 -2.61 -10.10
C ALA A 61 -5.31 -2.52 -10.28
N ILE A 62 -4.57 -3.55 -9.87
CA ILE A 62 -3.11 -3.64 -10.00
C ILE A 62 -2.67 -3.60 -11.46
N LEU A 63 -3.37 -4.32 -12.35
CA LEU A 63 -3.06 -4.34 -13.78
C LEU A 63 -3.28 -2.98 -14.47
N ASN A 64 -3.98 -2.06 -13.81
CA ASN A 64 -4.27 -0.72 -14.33
C ASN A 64 -3.36 0.38 -13.72
N VAL A 65 -2.42 0.04 -12.81
CA VAL A 65 -1.52 1.03 -12.21
C VAL A 65 -0.44 1.46 -13.20
N PRO A 66 -0.29 2.77 -13.51
CA PRO A 66 0.80 3.27 -14.33
C PRO A 66 2.15 3.14 -13.60
N ILE A 67 3.19 2.66 -14.29
CA ILE A 67 4.53 2.49 -13.73
C ILE A 67 5.11 3.83 -13.22
N GLU A 68 4.75 4.96 -13.85
CA GLU A 68 5.19 6.31 -13.48
C GLU A 68 4.77 6.71 -12.05
N ASP A 69 3.64 6.17 -11.56
CA ASP A 69 3.17 6.42 -10.20
C ASP A 69 4.02 5.67 -9.15
N LEU A 70 4.68 4.59 -9.53
CA LEU A 70 5.56 3.80 -8.65
C LEU A 70 6.89 4.50 -8.40
N ASP A 71 7.41 5.23 -9.40
CA ASP A 71 8.62 6.04 -9.23
C ASP A 71 8.40 7.18 -8.23
N SER A 72 7.17 7.72 -8.16
CA SER A 72 6.79 8.73 -7.17
C SER A 72 6.80 8.17 -5.75
N LEU A 73 6.39 6.90 -5.54
CA LEU A 73 6.48 6.22 -4.25
C LEU A 73 7.93 6.06 -3.79
N ARG A 74 8.85 5.70 -4.70
CA ARG A 74 10.29 5.62 -4.39
C ARG A 74 10.87 7.00 -4.06
N ALA A 75 10.51 8.01 -4.84
CA ALA A 75 11.04 9.37 -4.70
C ALA A 75 10.52 10.06 -3.43
N ALA A 76 9.24 9.85 -3.08
CA ALA A 76 8.64 10.37 -1.84
C ALA A 76 9.37 9.85 -0.60
N ASP A 77 9.89 8.63 -0.66
CA ASP A 77 10.66 8.00 0.42
C ASP A 77 12.18 8.26 0.29
N GLY A 78 12.61 9.03 -0.71
CA GLY A 78 14.02 9.39 -0.94
C GLY A 78 14.93 8.20 -1.32
N ARG A 79 14.37 7.08 -1.79
CA ARG A 79 15.10 5.82 -1.99
C ARG A 79 15.79 5.72 -3.35
N SER A 80 17.10 5.56 -3.33
CA SER A 80 17.93 5.19 -4.51
C SER A 80 18.35 3.72 -4.53
N THR A 81 18.14 2.98 -3.43
CA THR A 81 18.50 1.55 -3.31
C THR A 81 17.24 0.67 -3.44
N PRO A 82 17.40 -0.61 -3.80
CA PRO A 82 16.31 -1.58 -3.78
C PRO A 82 15.72 -1.73 -2.37
N ILE A 83 14.40 -1.94 -2.26
CA ILE A 83 13.76 -2.24 -0.98
C ILE A 83 14.23 -3.60 -0.44
N THR A 84 14.35 -3.70 0.88
CA THR A 84 14.59 -4.97 1.58
C THR A 84 13.28 -5.68 1.92
N GLY A 85 13.34 -6.97 2.29
CA GLY A 85 12.14 -7.71 2.68
C GLY A 85 11.50 -7.18 3.96
N ALA A 86 12.30 -6.74 4.93
CA ALA A 86 11.80 -6.10 6.15
C ALA A 86 11.06 -4.79 5.83
N GLU A 87 11.64 -3.93 4.98
CA GLU A 87 10.99 -2.70 4.52
C GLU A 87 9.71 -2.99 3.74
N SER A 88 9.71 -4.04 2.91
CA SER A 88 8.53 -4.44 2.14
C SER A 88 7.35 -4.77 3.07
N LYS A 89 7.59 -5.57 4.12
CA LYS A 89 6.56 -5.87 5.12
C LYS A 89 6.07 -4.64 5.85
N GLU A 90 7.00 -3.78 6.29
CA GLU A 90 6.67 -2.55 7.00
C GLU A 90 5.79 -1.62 6.14
N MET A 91 6.15 -1.43 4.87
CA MET A 91 5.36 -0.61 3.93
C MET A 91 3.95 -1.15 3.75
N ILE A 92 3.80 -2.47 3.61
CA ILE A 92 2.49 -3.10 3.45
C ILE A 92 1.70 -2.98 4.76
N GLU A 93 2.28 -3.29 5.92
CA GLU A 93 1.60 -3.22 7.21
C GLU A 93 1.12 -1.81 7.55
N ASN A 94 1.98 -0.81 7.31
CA ASN A 94 1.62 0.60 7.47
C ASN A 94 0.48 0.97 6.52
N SER A 95 0.56 0.58 5.25
CA SER A 95 -0.48 0.90 4.26
C SER A 95 -1.80 0.22 4.59
N VAL A 96 -1.81 -1.05 5.04
CA VAL A 96 -3.02 -1.75 5.51
C VAL A 96 -3.63 -1.08 6.74
N THR A 97 -2.79 -0.52 7.62
CA THR A 97 -3.23 0.20 8.82
C THR A 97 -3.84 1.55 8.48
N GLU A 98 -3.17 2.37 7.67
CA GLU A 98 -3.68 3.70 7.29
C GLU A 98 -4.94 3.61 6.43
N SER A 99 -4.99 2.65 5.51
CA SER A 99 -6.17 2.42 4.67
C SER A 99 -7.42 2.02 5.47
N SER A 100 -7.28 1.54 6.70
CA SER A 100 -8.42 1.24 7.57
C SER A 100 -8.94 2.49 8.30
N LYS A 101 -8.10 3.51 8.48
CA LYS A 101 -8.45 4.78 9.11
C LYS A 101 -9.11 5.74 8.11
N SER A 102 -8.70 5.70 6.84
CA SER A 102 -9.22 6.56 5.76
C SER A 102 -10.72 6.36 5.45
N SER A 103 -11.36 5.31 5.98
CA SER A 103 -12.82 5.12 5.88
C SER A 103 -13.62 5.93 6.91
N GLN A 104 -12.97 6.71 7.76
CA GLN A 104 -13.64 7.71 8.58
C GLN A 104 -13.70 9.03 7.79
N PRO A 105 -14.89 9.63 7.54
CA PRO A 105 -14.94 10.98 7.03
C PRO A 105 -14.22 11.89 8.03
N ASP A 106 -13.26 12.66 7.53
CA ASP A 106 -12.57 13.72 8.26
C ASP A 106 -13.58 14.58 9.03
N SER A 107 -13.65 14.40 10.34
CA SER A 107 -14.04 15.48 11.23
C SER A 107 -12.79 16.31 11.54
N SER A 108 -12.21 16.89 10.48
CA SER A 108 -11.22 17.96 10.57
C SER A 108 -11.76 19.21 9.88
N SER A 109 -12.92 19.66 10.37
CA SER A 109 -13.33 21.05 10.24
C SER A 109 -13.14 21.73 11.59
N GLU A 110 -11.93 22.21 11.86
CA GLU A 110 -11.76 23.30 12.83
C GLU A 110 -10.84 24.40 12.27
N THR A 111 -11.45 25.19 11.39
CA THR A 111 -11.46 26.65 11.42
C THR A 111 -10.40 27.33 12.28
N LYS A 112 -9.43 28.00 11.64
CA LYS A 112 -9.04 29.35 12.05
C LYS A 112 -8.72 30.22 10.84
N LYS A 113 -9.82 30.67 10.23
CA LYS A 113 -9.91 31.91 9.48
C LYS A 113 -9.33 33.05 10.34
N ARG A 114 -8.13 33.49 10.04
CA ARG A 114 -7.66 34.83 10.42
C ARG A 114 -7.39 35.63 9.14
N MET A 115 -8.48 35.89 8.42
CA MET A 115 -8.53 36.98 7.45
C MET A 115 -8.36 38.29 8.22
N LYS A 116 -7.41 39.08 7.74
CA LYS A 116 -7.21 40.49 8.09
C LYS A 116 -8.51 41.26 7.87
N PHE A 117 -8.85 42.15 8.80
CA PHE A 117 -9.74 43.28 8.53
C PHE A 117 -9.13 44.55 9.11
N ASN A 118 -9.10 45.56 8.23
CA ASN A 118 -8.86 47.00 8.35
C ASN A 118 -8.47 47.59 9.71
#